data_AF-A0A4R2P824-F1
#
_entry.id   AF-A0A4R2P824-F1
#
_cell.length_a   1.000
_cell.length_b   1.000
_cell.length_c   1.000
_cell.angle_alpha   90.00
_cell.angle_beta   90.00
_cell.angle_gamma   90.00
#
_symmetry.space_group_name_H-M   'P 1'
#
loop_
_entity.id
_entity.type
_entity.pdbx_description
1 polymer ?
#
loop_
_entity_poly.entity_id
_entity_poly.type
_entity_poly.pdbx_seq_one_letter_code
_entity_poly.pdbx_strand_id
1 'polypeptide(L)' 'MQNPYNEGLAHARRKGSTVADCPYSSVLMAHERQQWLSGFLSRQAHVHAPTAKEQGSRELPLLADVYA' A
#
# COMPACT_ATOMS: atom_id res chain seq x y z
N MET A 1 -4.29 23.63 -9.08
CA MET A 1 -5.24 22.94 -8.20
C MET A 1 -4.51 21.76 -7.57
N GLN A 2 -4.39 21.76 -6.25
CA GLN A 2 -3.76 20.68 -5.49
C GLN A 2 -4.69 19.46 -5.52
N ASN A 3 -4.18 18.29 -5.90
CA ASN A 3 -4.98 17.08 -6.01
C ASN A 3 -4.87 16.31 -4.66
N PRO A 4 -5.95 16.19 -3.87
CA PRO A 4 -5.94 15.53 -2.56
C PRO A 4 -5.36 14.11 -2.60
N TYR A 5 -5.59 13.38 -3.70
CA TYR A 5 -5.02 12.04 -3.91
C TYR A 5 -3.49 12.04 -3.94
N ASN A 6 -2.88 12.98 -4.66
CA ASN A 6 -1.42 13.11 -4.76
C ASN A 6 -0.81 13.56 -3.43
N GLU A 7 -1.53 14.37 -2.66
CA GLU A 7 -1.14 14.73 -1.30
C GLU A 7 -1.12 13.52 -0.37
N GLY A 8 -2.14 12.66 -0.43
CA GLY A 8 -2.18 11.40 0.31
C GLY A 8 -1.01 10.48 -0.03
N LEU A 9 -0.68 10.34 -1.32
CA LEU A 9 0.49 9.59 -1.79
C LEU A 9 1.82 10.15 -1.25
N ALA A 10 1.95 11.48 -1.22
CA ALA A 10 3.14 12.16 -0.70
C ALA A 10 3.25 12.00 0.83
N HIS A 11 2.14 12.10 1.55
CA HIS A 11 2.10 11.88 3.00
C HIS A 11 2.46 10.46 3.38
N ALA A 12 2.02 9.46 2.61
CA ALA A 12 2.41 8.07 2.82
C ALA A 12 3.93 7.81 2.63
N ARG A 13 4.71 8.75 2.05
CA ARG A 13 6.20 8.66 1.99
C ARG A 13 6.84 8.93 3.33
N ARG A 14 6.19 9.71 4.21
CA ARG A 14 6.78 10.15 5.46
C ARG A 14 6.67 9.01 6.48
N LYS A 15 7.82 8.68 7.10
CA LYS A 15 7.89 7.65 8.13
C LYS A 15 7.07 8.08 9.34
N GLY A 16 6.14 7.24 9.78
CA GLY A 16 5.27 7.52 10.93
C GLY A 16 4.02 8.34 10.61
N SER A 17 3.76 8.69 9.35
CA SER A 17 2.49 9.30 8.98
C SER A 17 1.34 8.31 9.08
N THR A 18 0.22 8.78 9.61
CA THR A 18 -1.01 8.01 9.83
C THR A 18 -2.18 8.69 9.14
N VAL A 19 -3.29 7.96 9.07
CA VAL A 19 -4.56 8.51 8.58
C VAL A 19 -5.06 9.70 9.41
N ALA A 20 -4.63 9.81 10.68
CA ALA A 20 -4.99 10.92 11.55
C ALA A 20 -4.33 12.25 11.13
N ASP A 21 -3.26 12.20 10.34
CA ASP A 21 -2.56 13.38 9.82
C ASP A 21 -3.24 13.99 8.58
N CYS A 22 -4.43 13.48 8.21
CA CYS A 22 -5.18 13.99 7.07
C CYS A 22 -5.65 15.44 7.32
N PRO A 23 -5.30 16.41 6.47
CA PRO A 23 -5.69 17.81 6.65
C PRO A 23 -7.19 18.05 6.42
N TYR A 24 -7.89 17.12 5.78
CA TYR A 24 -9.32 17.20 5.48
C TYR A 24 -10.16 16.60 6.61
N SER A 25 -10.21 17.29 7.76
CA SER A 25 -10.97 16.87 8.95
C SER A 25 -12.41 17.37 8.99
N SER A 26 -12.75 18.39 8.18
CA SER A 26 -14.08 18.97 8.10
C SER A 26 -15.07 18.09 7.32
N VAL A 27 -16.33 18.05 7.78
CA VAL A 27 -17.42 17.33 7.10
C VAL A 27 -17.68 17.88 5.70
N LEU A 28 -17.43 19.18 5.48
CA LEU A 28 -17.57 19.81 4.17
C LEU A 28 -16.51 19.36 3.16
N MET A 29 -15.43 18.72 3.62
CA MET A 29 -14.31 18.24 2.81
C MET A 29 -14.28 16.70 2.77
N ALA A 30 -15.43 16.05 2.95
CA ALA A 30 -15.52 14.60 2.96
C ALA A 30 -15.04 13.97 1.64
N HIS A 31 -15.26 14.65 0.51
CA HIS A 31 -14.82 14.18 -0.80
C HIS A 31 -13.30 14.22 -0.95
N GLU A 32 -12.68 15.35 -0.60
CA GLU A 32 -11.22 15.54 -0.60
C GLU A 32 -10.55 14.60 0.39
N ARG A 33 -11.17 14.37 1.55
CA ARG A 33 -10.73 13.38 2.52
C ARG A 33 -10.70 11.99 1.90
N GLN A 34 -11.77 11.56 1.22
CA GLN A 34 -11.81 10.25 0.56
C GLN A 34 -10.73 10.12 -0.52
N GLN A 35 -10.51 11.16 -1.32
CA GLN A 35 -9.46 11.17 -2.34
C GLN A 35 -8.06 11.06 -1.70
N TRP A 36 -7.80 11.81 -0.64
CA TRP A 36 -6.53 11.75 0.10
C TRP A 36 -6.31 10.38 0.74
N LEU A 37 -7.32 9.81 1.38
CA LEU A 37 -7.25 8.47 1.97
C LEU A 37 -6.97 7.40 0.93
N SER A 38 -7.63 7.49 -0.24
CA SER A 38 -7.38 6.58 -1.36
C SER A 38 -5.91 6.62 -1.79
N GLY A 39 -5.33 7.81 -1.95
CA GLY A 39 -3.90 7.97 -2.28
C GLY A 39 -2.98 7.44 -1.18
N PHE A 40 -3.27 7.77 0.08
CA PHE A 40 -2.49 7.33 1.24
C PHE A 40 -2.47 5.80 1.38
N LEU A 41 -3.63 5.15 1.27
CA LEU A 41 -3.79 3.69 1.37
C LEU A 41 -3.24 2.96 0.16
N SER A 42 -3.36 3.53 -1.05
CA SER A 42 -2.81 2.92 -2.28
C SER A 42 -1.32 2.65 -2.14
N ARG A 43 -0.59 3.56 -1.47
CA ARG A 43 0.84 3.35 -1.20
C ARG A 43 1.10 2.33 -0.09
N GLN A 44 0.33 2.35 0.99
CA GLN A 44 0.49 1.36 2.07
C GLN A 44 0.18 -0.06 1.59
N ALA A 45 -0.77 -0.21 0.65
CA ALA A 45 -1.04 -1.49 -0.01
C ALA A 45 0.18 -2.02 -0.78
N HIS A 46 1.04 -1.15 -1.34
CA HIS A 46 2.32 -1.57 -1.93
C HIS A 46 3.41 -1.92 -0.91
N VAL A 47 3.27 -1.52 0.35
CA VAL A 47 4.19 -1.90 1.45
C VAL A 47 3.76 -3.25 2.06
N HIS A 48 2.48 -3.58 2.00
CA HIS A 48 1.93 -4.86 2.48
C HIS A 48 1.63 -5.87 1.38
N ALA A 49 1.73 -5.50 0.09
CA ALA A 49 1.85 -6.49 -0.96
C ALA A 49 3.21 -7.18 -0.73
N PRO A 50 3.25 -8.48 -0.38
CA PRO A 50 4.51 -9.19 -0.46
C PRO A 50 5.00 -8.98 -1.89
N THR A 51 6.16 -8.35 -2.02
CA THR A 51 6.91 -8.37 -3.26
C THR A 51 7.00 -9.83 -3.67
N ALA A 52 6.22 -10.22 -4.66
CA ALA A 52 6.32 -11.50 -5.37
C ALA A 52 7.62 -11.50 -6.20
N LYS A 53 8.74 -11.32 -5.51
CA LYS A 53 10.11 -11.38 -6.00
C LYS A 53 11.04 -11.81 -4.86
N GLU A 54 10.69 -12.92 -4.22
CA GLU A 54 11.66 -13.83 -3.59
C GLU A 54 11.14 -15.26 -3.72
N GLN A 55 11.12 -15.75 -4.96
CA GLN A 55 11.39 -17.17 -5.17
C GLN A 55 12.52 -17.25 -6.18
N GLY A 56 13.71 -16.88 -5.69
CA GLY A 56 14.93 -17.37 -6.29
C GLY A 56 14.87 -18.89 -6.32
N SER A 57 15.39 -19.45 -7.41
CA SER A 57 16.02 -20.75 -7.50
C SER A 57 16.18 -21.48 -6.17
N ARG A 58 15.20 -22.30 -5.83
CA ARG A 58 15.34 -23.33 -4.82
C ARG A 58 14.41 -24.46 -5.20
N GLU A 59 14.99 -25.33 -6.02
CA GLU A 59 14.71 -26.75 -6.15
C GLU A 59 13.33 -27.17 -5.66
N LEU A 60 12.44 -27.46 -6.62
CA LEU A 60 11.41 -28.46 -6.41
C LEU A 60 12.11 -29.70 -5.86
N PRO A 61 11.83 -30.19 -4.63
CA PRO A 61 12.16 -31.56 -4.35
C PRO A 61 11.33 -32.38 -5.34
N LEU A 62 12.01 -33.01 -6.28
CA LEU A 62 11.52 -34.13 -7.08
C LEU A 62 10.92 -35.14 -6.11
N LEU A 63 9.62 -35.02 -5.83
CA LEU A 63 8.78 -36.08 -5.30
C LEU A 63 8.48 -37.05 -6.46
N ALA A 64 9.54 -37.62 -7.01
CA ALA A 64 9.52 -38.67 -8.01
C ALA A 64 10.50 -39.75 -7.58
N ASP A 65 10.31 -40.26 -6.37
CA ASP A 65 10.63 -41.64 -6.03
C ASP A 65 9.95 -41.96 -4.70
N VAL A 66 8.98 -42.87 -4.77
CA VAL A 66 8.56 -43.89 -3.79
C VAL A 66 7.09 -44.18 -4.06
N TYR A 67 6.83 -44.98 -5.09
CA TYR A 67 5.92 -46.11 -4.95
C TYR A 67 6.52 -47.27 -5.76
N ALA A 68 6.95 -48.28 -4.99
CA ALA A 68 7.34 -49.60 -5.45
C ALA A 68 6.15 -50.37 -6.03
#